data_AF-R2SYQ7-F1
#
_entry.id   AF-R2SYQ7-F1
#
_cell.length_a   1.000
_cell.length_b   1.000
_cell.length_c   1.000
_cell.angle_alpha   90.00
_cell.angle_beta   90.00
_cell.angle_gamma   90.00
#
_symmetry.space_group_name_H-M   'P 1'
#
loop_
_entity.id
_entity.type
_entity.pdbx_description
1 polymer ?
#
loop_
_entity_poly.entity_id
_entity_poly.type
_entity_poly.pdbx_seq_one_letter_code
_entity_poly.pdbx_strand_id
1 'polypeptide(L)'
;MKSNQEQLQARGWIEADDLVPFQNRSPEELLNLLDSEKPQERSAAARLMPLTKTTTAKLLEAAANEKKLYCRLEIMRKLEVGTPETAKQMLPYLGEIGNNQHQLPLAKPSAKKSFPLPRDLIARSLGNMYPTILPTLFEQLGSLNSSKLSELIDAIGLLVFYHPHEASDEYFNQLLTLWDENEDNPLIQWKLIICFSAFPQSKPLLEEIIQTNAGLATEAQRSLNVRRST
;
A
#
# COMPACT_ATOMS: atom_id res chain seq x y z
N MET A 1 18.98 13.73 -15.35
CA MET A 1 19.66 14.74 -14.52
C MET A 1 19.58 14.26 -13.07
N LYS A 2 20.71 14.04 -12.38
CA LYS A 2 20.68 13.71 -10.95
C LYS A 2 20.34 14.99 -10.18
N SER A 3 19.38 14.94 -9.25
CA SER A 3 19.06 16.09 -8.40
C SER A 3 20.26 16.46 -7.54
N ASN A 4 20.50 17.76 -7.34
CA ASN A 4 21.49 18.23 -6.35
C ASN A 4 20.88 18.23 -4.93
N GLN A 5 21.71 18.43 -3.91
CA GLN A 5 21.29 18.34 -2.51
C GLN A 5 20.19 19.35 -2.15
N GLU A 6 20.31 20.60 -2.60
CA GLU A 6 19.31 21.64 -2.37
C GLU A 6 17.94 21.27 -2.96
N GLN A 7 17.91 20.69 -4.17
CA GLN A 7 16.68 20.20 -4.80
C GLN A 7 16.04 19.04 -4.02
N LEU A 8 16.85 18.17 -3.41
CA LEU A 8 16.35 17.09 -2.56
C LEU A 8 15.75 17.65 -1.27
N GLN A 9 16.46 18.58 -0.61
CA GLN A 9 16.01 19.24 0.62
C GLN A 9 14.72 20.05 0.42
N ALA A 10 14.60 20.78 -0.71
CA ALA A 10 13.39 21.52 -1.08
C ALA A 10 12.16 20.61 -1.30
N ARG A 11 12.38 19.29 -1.45
CA ARG A 11 11.36 18.25 -1.56
C ARG A 11 11.15 17.48 -0.24
N GLY A 12 11.85 17.87 0.83
CA GLY A 12 11.76 17.28 2.16
C GLY A 12 12.72 16.13 2.43
N TRP A 13 13.77 15.96 1.62
CA TRP A 13 14.77 14.94 1.89
C TRP A 13 15.50 15.24 3.20
N ILE A 14 15.62 14.21 4.04
CA ILE A 14 16.33 14.26 5.33
C ILE A 14 17.16 13.00 5.53
N GLU A 15 18.32 13.17 6.13
CA GLU A 15 19.23 12.11 6.58
C GLU A 15 19.12 11.90 8.09
N ALA A 16 19.92 11.00 8.66
CA ALA A 16 19.88 10.71 10.09
C ALA A 16 20.31 11.91 10.93
N ASP A 17 21.35 12.63 10.50
CA ASP A 17 21.90 13.78 11.23
C ASP A 17 20.93 14.97 11.26
N ASP A 18 20.08 15.10 10.23
CA ASP A 18 19.02 16.13 10.18
C ASP A 18 17.97 15.95 11.28
N LEU A 19 17.89 14.78 11.92
CA LEU A 19 16.94 14.50 13.00
C LEU A 19 17.41 14.99 14.36
N VAL A 20 18.72 15.13 14.57
CA VAL A 20 19.33 15.46 15.87
C VAL A 20 18.69 16.67 16.55
N PRO A 21 18.38 17.79 15.84
CA PRO A 21 17.74 18.95 16.45
C PRO A 21 16.30 18.71 16.97
N PHE A 22 15.67 17.60 16.57
CA PHE A 22 14.26 17.31 16.83
C PHE A 22 14.05 16.12 17.78
N GLN A 23 15.11 15.36 18.11
CA GLN A 23 14.99 14.10 18.88
C GLN A 23 14.34 14.24 20.26
N ASN A 24 14.50 15.40 20.90
CA ASN A 24 13.98 15.66 22.25
C ASN A 24 12.66 16.44 22.25
N ARG A 25 12.02 16.62 21.09
CA ARG A 25 10.76 17.34 20.97
C ARG A 25 9.60 16.51 21.54
N SER A 26 8.67 17.18 22.20
CA SER A 26 7.42 16.55 22.63
C SER A 26 6.55 16.18 21.42
N PRO A 27 5.59 15.25 21.56
CA PRO A 27 4.64 14.96 20.49
C PRO A 27 3.86 16.19 20.02
N GLU A 28 3.54 17.12 20.92
CA GLU A 28 2.85 18.38 20.58
C GLU A 28 3.72 19.31 19.73
N GLU A 29 5.00 19.43 20.09
CA GLU A 29 5.96 20.19 19.28
C GLU A 29 6.14 19.57 17.89
N LEU A 30 6.24 18.24 17.82
CA LEU A 30 6.34 17.52 16.54
C LEU A 30 5.06 17.70 15.70
N LEU A 31 3.87 17.75 16.33
CA LEU A 31 2.61 18.01 15.62
C LEU A 31 2.62 19.40 14.98
N ASN A 32 3.06 20.42 15.72
CA ASN A 32 3.19 21.77 15.16
C ASN A 32 4.17 21.82 13.97
N LEU A 33 5.23 21.01 14.02
CA LEU A 33 6.21 20.95 12.93
C LEU A 33 5.67 20.28 11.66
N LEU A 34 4.57 19.52 11.71
CA LEU A 34 3.92 19.00 10.50
C LEU A 34 3.36 20.11 9.60
N ASP A 35 3.14 21.32 10.13
CA ASP A 35 2.66 22.48 9.38
C ASP A 35 3.78 23.50 9.10
N SER A 36 5.04 23.16 9.38
CA SER A 36 6.18 24.05 9.12
C SER A 36 6.28 24.41 7.64
N GLU A 37 6.66 25.65 7.33
CA GLU A 37 7.01 26.08 5.97
C GLU A 37 8.18 25.28 5.38
N LYS A 38 9.09 24.77 6.23
CA LYS A 38 10.27 24.01 5.80
C LYS A 38 9.93 22.53 5.63
N PRO A 39 10.05 21.97 4.40
CA PRO A 39 9.76 20.55 4.16
C PRO A 39 10.56 19.58 5.02
N GLN A 40 11.82 19.92 5.34
CA GLN A 40 12.68 19.06 6.17
C GLN A 40 12.17 18.95 7.61
N GLU A 41 11.61 20.02 8.16
CA GLU A 41 11.03 20.02 9.51
C GLU A 41 9.80 19.11 9.55
N ARG A 42 8.94 19.18 8.52
CA ARG A 42 7.78 18.28 8.38
C ARG A 42 8.20 16.81 8.25
N SER A 43 9.23 16.53 7.46
CA SER A 43 9.79 15.17 7.33
C SER A 43 10.36 14.65 8.64
N ALA A 44 11.11 15.48 9.38
CA ALA A 44 11.68 15.10 10.67
C ALA A 44 10.58 14.84 11.70
N ALA A 45 9.56 15.71 11.74
CA ALA A 45 8.38 15.56 12.56
C ALA A 45 7.66 14.24 12.30
N ALA A 46 7.38 13.93 11.02
CA ALA A 46 6.74 12.69 10.62
C ALA A 46 7.55 11.46 11.07
N ARG A 47 8.87 11.45 10.85
CA ARG A 47 9.73 10.31 11.18
C ARG A 47 9.81 10.05 12.70
N LEU A 48 9.85 11.12 13.50
CA LEU A 48 10.00 11.03 14.96
C LEU A 48 8.68 10.87 15.71
N MET A 49 7.54 11.22 15.09
CA MET A 49 6.21 11.17 15.71
C MET A 49 5.92 9.80 16.34
N PRO A 50 5.55 9.69 17.62
CA PRO A 50 5.02 8.43 18.16
C PRO A 50 3.64 8.13 17.57
N LEU A 51 3.33 6.87 17.31
CA LEU A 51 2.01 6.47 16.82
C LEU A 51 1.05 6.24 17.98
N THR A 52 -0.02 7.01 17.98
CA THR A 52 -1.20 6.92 18.85
C THR A 52 -2.42 7.14 17.97
N LYS A 53 -3.63 6.90 18.47
CA LYS A 53 -4.84 7.20 17.69
C LYS A 53 -4.84 8.65 17.16
N THR A 54 -4.54 9.62 18.03
CA THR A 54 -4.56 11.04 17.66
C THR A 54 -3.46 11.40 16.67
N THR A 55 -2.23 10.96 16.91
CA THR A 55 -1.10 11.29 16.03
C THR A 55 -1.18 10.58 14.69
N THR A 56 -1.71 9.36 14.63
CA THR A 56 -2.00 8.65 13.37
C THR A 56 -3.01 9.42 12.53
N ALA A 57 -4.12 9.88 13.12
CA ALA A 57 -5.09 10.70 12.41
C ALA A 57 -4.47 11.98 11.86
N LYS A 58 -3.64 12.67 12.65
CA LYS A 58 -2.92 13.89 12.23
C LYS A 58 -1.91 13.64 11.12
N LEU A 59 -1.19 12.52 11.17
CA LEU A 59 -0.28 12.12 10.09
C LEU A 59 -1.04 11.85 8.79
N LEU A 60 -2.19 11.17 8.84
CA LEU A 60 -3.01 10.91 7.66
C LEU A 60 -3.58 12.20 7.04
N GLU A 61 -4.09 13.11 7.87
CA GLU A 61 -4.51 14.46 7.46
C GLU A 61 -3.34 15.22 6.79
N ALA A 62 -2.15 15.19 7.39
CA ALA A 62 -0.96 15.82 6.83
C ALA A 62 -0.57 15.18 5.49
N ALA A 63 -0.60 13.85 5.36
CA ALA A 63 -0.27 13.15 4.13
C ALA A 63 -1.19 13.49 2.96
N ALA A 64 -2.49 13.65 3.23
CA ALA A 64 -3.49 14.02 2.24
C ALA A 64 -3.22 15.42 1.66
N ASN A 65 -2.72 16.35 2.47
CA ASN A 65 -2.48 17.73 2.09
C ASN A 65 -1.02 18.03 1.67
N GLU A 66 -0.07 17.18 2.03
CA GLU A 66 1.36 17.38 1.76
C GLU A 66 1.63 17.38 0.25
N LYS A 67 2.40 18.37 -0.24
CA LYS A 67 2.73 18.53 -1.67
C LYS A 67 4.15 18.05 -1.99
N LYS A 68 5.02 17.93 -0.99
CA LYS A 68 6.43 17.57 -1.14
C LYS A 68 6.61 16.06 -1.05
N LEU A 69 7.25 15.49 -2.07
CA LEU A 69 7.36 14.04 -2.22
C LEU A 69 7.97 13.36 -0.99
N TYR A 70 9.12 13.82 -0.50
CA TYR A 70 9.82 13.11 0.57
C TYR A 70 9.12 13.27 1.90
N CYS A 71 8.51 14.44 2.19
CA CYS A 71 7.65 14.61 3.37
C CYS A 71 6.53 13.57 3.38
N ARG A 72 5.80 13.43 2.26
CA ARG A 72 4.72 12.46 2.15
C ARG A 72 5.21 11.03 2.33
N LEU A 73 6.39 10.70 1.77
CA LEU A 73 7.00 9.37 1.95
C LEU A 73 7.44 9.11 3.40
N GLU A 74 7.93 10.11 4.12
CA GLU A 74 8.27 9.96 5.55
C GLU A 74 7.03 9.69 6.40
N ILE A 75 5.92 10.39 6.12
CA ILE A 75 4.65 10.12 6.79
C ILE A 75 4.20 8.68 6.53
N MET A 76 4.22 8.25 5.27
CA MET A 76 3.86 6.88 4.88
C MET A 76 4.74 5.83 5.58
N ARG A 77 6.07 6.01 5.59
CA ARG A 77 7.00 5.13 6.31
C ARG A 77 6.77 5.10 7.81
N LYS A 78 6.39 6.23 8.42
CA LYS A 78 6.02 6.25 9.83
C LYS A 78 4.78 5.39 10.08
N LEU A 79 3.77 5.46 9.23
CA LEU A 79 2.55 4.66 9.36
C LEU A 79 2.80 3.15 9.18
N GLU A 80 3.80 2.77 8.36
CA GLU A 80 4.19 1.36 8.12
C GLU A 80 4.62 0.61 9.40
N VAL A 81 5.14 1.32 10.41
CA VAL A 81 5.53 0.70 11.70
C VAL A 81 4.37 0.59 12.71
N GLY A 82 3.15 0.89 12.28
CA GLY A 82 1.96 0.89 13.12
C GLY A 82 1.38 -0.50 13.44
N THR A 83 0.31 -0.47 14.22
CA THR A 83 -0.45 -1.66 14.67
C THR A 83 -1.73 -1.86 13.82
N PRO A 84 -2.53 -2.91 14.06
CA PRO A 84 -3.85 -3.05 13.43
C PRO A 84 -4.75 -1.82 13.61
N GLU A 85 -4.68 -1.11 14.74
CA GLU A 85 -5.42 0.15 14.96
C GLU A 85 -4.94 1.29 14.04
N THR A 86 -3.67 1.28 13.65
CA THR A 86 -3.13 2.21 12.65
C THR A 86 -3.70 1.85 11.28
N ALA A 87 -3.67 0.57 10.89
CA ALA A 87 -4.26 0.10 9.64
C ALA A 87 -5.76 0.45 9.53
N LYS A 88 -6.54 0.29 10.62
CA LYS A 88 -7.95 0.70 10.69
C LYS A 88 -8.16 2.18 10.34
N GLN A 89 -7.27 3.07 10.78
CA GLN A 89 -7.35 4.49 10.45
C GLN A 89 -6.88 4.81 9.03
N MET A 90 -5.99 4.00 8.47
CA MET A 90 -5.49 4.16 7.10
C MET A 90 -6.52 3.76 6.05
N LEU A 91 -7.31 2.70 6.29
CA LEU A 91 -8.28 2.14 5.34
C LEU A 91 -9.23 3.17 4.69
N PRO A 92 -9.81 4.15 5.43
CA PRO A 92 -10.62 5.20 4.83
C PRO A 92 -9.90 6.06 3.77
N TYR A 93 -8.56 6.10 3.78
CA TYR A 93 -7.75 6.90 2.86
C TYR A 93 -7.31 6.13 1.59
N LEU A 94 -7.66 4.84 1.46
CA LEU A 94 -7.40 4.07 0.23
C LEU A 94 -7.99 4.80 -0.99
N GLY A 95 -7.17 5.05 -2.01
CA GLY A 95 -7.59 5.72 -3.24
C GLY A 95 -7.81 7.23 -3.11
N GLU A 96 -7.62 7.83 -1.92
CA GLU A 96 -7.90 9.25 -1.68
C GLU A 96 -6.67 10.15 -1.80
N ILE A 97 -5.45 9.59 -1.70
CA ILE A 97 -4.20 10.38 -1.67
C ILE A 97 -3.49 10.34 -3.03
N GLY A 98 -3.62 11.44 -3.77
CA GLY A 98 -3.08 11.57 -5.13
C GLY A 98 -3.91 10.81 -6.17
N ASN A 99 -3.50 10.90 -7.45
CA ASN A 99 -4.34 10.48 -8.59
C ASN A 99 -3.64 9.43 -9.49
N ASN A 100 -2.76 8.61 -8.94
CA ASN A 100 -1.94 7.66 -9.72
C ASN A 100 -2.59 6.26 -9.84
N GLN A 101 -3.72 6.03 -9.19
CA GLN A 101 -4.40 4.74 -9.09
C GLN A 101 -4.88 4.26 -10.46
N HIS A 102 -5.02 2.94 -10.58
CA HIS A 102 -5.52 2.35 -11.81
C HIS A 102 -7.03 2.50 -11.90
N GLN A 103 -7.52 3.08 -13.00
CA GLN A 103 -8.95 3.16 -13.28
C GLN A 103 -9.44 1.98 -14.15
N LEU A 104 -8.51 1.36 -14.87
CA LEU A 104 -8.76 0.22 -15.77
C LEU A 104 -7.57 -0.74 -15.72
N PRO A 105 -7.78 -2.03 -16.09
CA PRO A 105 -6.71 -2.97 -16.31
C PRO A 105 -5.67 -2.45 -17.31
N LEU A 106 -4.41 -2.87 -17.13
CA LEU A 106 -3.36 -2.54 -18.09
C LEU A 106 -3.46 -3.45 -19.32
N ALA A 107 -3.29 -2.85 -20.51
CA ALA A 107 -3.24 -3.62 -21.76
C ALA A 107 -2.03 -4.57 -21.85
N LYS A 108 -0.98 -4.33 -21.04
CA LYS A 108 0.19 -5.20 -20.94
C LYS A 108 0.51 -5.46 -19.46
N PRO A 109 0.87 -6.69 -19.09
CA PRO A 109 1.28 -6.98 -17.73
C PRO A 109 2.51 -6.19 -17.30
N SER A 110 2.67 -6.01 -16.00
CA SER A 110 3.87 -5.40 -15.43
C SER A 110 5.12 -6.20 -15.80
N ALA A 111 6.20 -5.51 -16.19
CA ALA A 111 7.49 -6.14 -16.50
C ALA A 111 8.30 -6.56 -15.25
N LYS A 112 7.81 -6.27 -14.04
CA LYS A 112 8.54 -6.59 -12.80
C LYS A 112 8.59 -8.11 -12.57
N LYS A 113 9.75 -8.61 -12.16
CA LYS A 113 9.95 -10.02 -11.72
C LYS A 113 9.51 -10.29 -10.27
N SER A 114 8.74 -9.38 -9.70
CA SER A 114 8.20 -9.44 -8.33
C SER A 114 6.75 -8.96 -8.35
N PHE A 115 6.10 -8.98 -7.18
CA PHE A 115 4.81 -8.31 -7.02
C PHE A 115 4.87 -6.85 -7.52
N PRO A 116 3.90 -6.38 -8.33
CA PRO A 116 3.84 -4.99 -8.77
C PRO A 116 3.68 -4.07 -7.57
N LEU A 117 4.37 -2.94 -7.56
CA LEU A 117 4.22 -2.02 -6.43
C LEU A 117 2.86 -1.31 -6.55
N PRO A 118 2.01 -1.31 -5.50
CA PRO A 118 0.74 -0.59 -5.51
C PRO A 118 0.95 0.88 -5.86
N ARG A 119 0.04 1.42 -6.69
CA ARG A 119 0.10 2.82 -7.12
C ARG A 119 -0.46 3.77 -6.08
N ASP A 120 -1.47 3.32 -5.35
CA ASP A 120 -1.97 4.01 -4.17
C ASP A 120 -0.93 4.00 -3.03
N LEU A 121 -0.78 5.13 -2.36
CA LEU A 121 0.21 5.28 -1.28
C LEU A 121 -0.22 4.56 -0.01
N ILE A 122 -1.51 4.58 0.32
CA ILE A 122 -2.04 3.89 1.50
C ILE A 122 -1.95 2.39 1.29
N ALA A 123 -2.36 1.87 0.13
CA ALA A 123 -2.23 0.45 -0.19
C ALA A 123 -0.78 -0.02 -0.13
N ARG A 124 0.15 0.78 -0.66
CA ARG A 124 1.58 0.48 -0.58
C ARG A 124 2.06 0.38 0.86
N SER A 125 1.68 1.34 1.71
CA SER A 125 2.11 1.34 3.10
C SER A 125 1.46 0.25 3.92
N LEU A 126 0.15 0.01 3.77
CA LEU A 126 -0.53 -1.16 4.34
C LEU A 126 0.19 -2.46 3.91
N GLY A 127 0.55 -2.57 2.64
CA GLY A 127 1.26 -3.72 2.11
C GLY A 127 2.69 -3.93 2.65
N ASN A 128 3.28 -2.91 3.28
CA ASN A 128 4.61 -2.95 3.92
C ASN A 128 4.54 -3.06 5.46
N MET A 129 3.34 -3.02 6.06
CA MET A 129 3.18 -3.18 7.51
C MET A 129 3.48 -4.62 7.96
N TYR A 130 3.62 -4.81 9.27
CA TYR A 130 3.77 -6.14 9.85
C TYR A 130 2.50 -7.00 9.64
N PRO A 131 2.60 -8.30 9.31
CA PRO A 131 1.45 -9.12 8.92
C PRO A 131 0.31 -9.27 9.92
N THR A 132 0.52 -8.91 11.18
CA THR A 132 -0.54 -8.87 12.20
C THR A 132 -1.76 -8.02 11.81
N ILE A 133 -1.65 -7.16 10.79
CA ILE A 133 -2.77 -6.37 10.28
C ILE A 133 -3.69 -7.15 9.33
N LEU A 134 -3.30 -8.33 8.84
CA LEU A 134 -4.07 -9.09 7.85
C LEU A 134 -5.54 -9.32 8.23
N PRO A 135 -5.87 -9.76 9.46
CA PRO A 135 -7.27 -9.92 9.85
C PRO A 135 -8.08 -8.62 9.69
N THR A 136 -7.48 -7.48 10.06
CA THR A 136 -8.09 -6.16 9.91
C THR A 136 -8.33 -5.78 8.44
N LEU A 137 -7.45 -6.19 7.51
CA LEU A 137 -7.65 -5.94 6.08
C LEU A 137 -8.78 -6.81 5.52
N PHE A 138 -8.80 -8.09 5.87
CA PHE A 138 -9.81 -9.04 5.40
C PHE A 138 -11.22 -8.72 5.93
N GLU A 139 -11.33 -8.23 7.16
CA GLU A 139 -12.59 -7.72 7.75
C GLU A 139 -13.28 -6.63 6.92
N GLN A 140 -12.58 -5.98 5.98
CA GLN A 140 -13.10 -4.87 5.17
C GLN A 140 -13.46 -5.23 3.73
N LEU A 141 -13.15 -6.44 3.25
CA LEU A 141 -13.35 -6.79 1.83
C LEU A 141 -14.81 -6.60 1.37
N GLY A 142 -15.78 -6.90 2.25
CA GLY A 142 -17.21 -6.79 1.93
C GLY A 142 -17.87 -5.43 2.18
N SER A 143 -17.16 -4.43 2.71
CA SER A 143 -17.75 -3.13 3.11
C SER A 143 -17.33 -1.95 2.23
N LEU A 144 -16.35 -2.15 1.35
CA LEU A 144 -15.74 -1.10 0.56
C LEU A 144 -16.37 -0.96 -0.82
N ASN A 145 -16.40 0.27 -1.34
CA ASN A 145 -16.71 0.49 -2.75
C ASN A 145 -15.57 -0.04 -3.65
N SER A 146 -15.85 -0.22 -4.94
CA SER A 146 -14.90 -0.82 -5.88
C SER A 146 -13.56 -0.08 -5.97
N SER A 147 -13.54 1.26 -5.84
CA SER A 147 -12.29 2.03 -5.90
C SER A 147 -11.40 1.79 -4.69
N LYS A 148 -11.95 1.62 -3.50
CA LYS A 148 -11.17 1.30 -2.30
C LYS A 148 -10.78 -0.16 -2.25
N LEU A 149 -11.71 -1.02 -2.68
CA LEU A 149 -11.49 -2.46 -2.79
C LEU A 149 -10.32 -2.78 -3.73
N SER A 150 -10.22 -2.12 -4.88
CA SER A 150 -9.12 -2.34 -5.84
C SER A 150 -7.74 -2.07 -5.24
N GLU A 151 -7.64 -1.07 -4.38
CA GLU A 151 -6.40 -0.71 -3.70
C GLU A 151 -6.15 -1.58 -2.46
N LEU A 152 -7.20 -2.02 -1.75
CA LEU A 152 -7.08 -2.98 -0.66
C LEU A 152 -6.54 -4.33 -1.15
N ILE A 153 -7.00 -4.82 -2.30
CA ILE A 153 -6.52 -6.06 -2.92
C ILE A 153 -5.02 -5.97 -3.21
N ASP A 154 -4.55 -4.83 -3.75
CA ASP A 154 -3.14 -4.56 -3.98
C ASP A 154 -2.32 -4.60 -2.68
N ALA A 155 -2.85 -4.04 -1.59
CA ALA A 155 -2.21 -4.04 -0.28
C ALA A 155 -2.05 -5.46 0.29
N ILE A 156 -3.14 -6.24 0.25
CA ILE A 156 -3.16 -7.64 0.70
C ILE A 156 -2.17 -8.47 -0.11
N GLY A 157 -2.25 -8.38 -1.44
CA GLY A 157 -1.37 -9.12 -2.33
C GLY A 157 0.10 -8.79 -2.10
N LEU A 158 0.44 -7.50 -1.93
CA LEU A 158 1.82 -7.09 -1.63
C LEU A 158 2.29 -7.69 -0.30
N LEU A 159 1.49 -7.56 0.76
CA LEU A 159 1.86 -8.04 2.09
C LEU A 159 2.06 -9.55 2.09
N VAL A 160 1.09 -10.32 1.60
CA VAL A 160 1.17 -11.79 1.58
C VAL A 160 2.31 -12.26 0.66
N PHE A 161 2.60 -11.56 -0.44
CA PHE A 161 3.71 -11.92 -1.32
C PHE A 161 5.08 -11.85 -0.62
N TYR A 162 5.27 -10.87 0.27
CA TYR A 162 6.49 -10.73 1.05
C TYR A 162 6.46 -11.53 2.36
N HIS A 163 5.29 -12.05 2.76
CA HIS A 163 5.07 -12.89 3.93
C HIS A 163 4.30 -14.19 3.57
N PRO A 164 4.91 -15.09 2.76
CA PRO A 164 4.19 -16.23 2.17
C PRO A 164 3.62 -17.23 3.18
N HIS A 165 4.12 -17.25 4.43
CA HIS A 165 3.56 -18.09 5.50
C HIS A 165 2.15 -17.66 5.92
N GLU A 166 1.71 -16.46 5.55
CA GLU A 166 0.39 -15.93 5.85
C GLU A 166 -0.66 -16.31 4.80
N ALA A 167 -0.26 -16.95 3.69
CA ALA A 167 -1.14 -17.36 2.61
C ALA A 167 -2.01 -18.57 3.02
N SER A 168 -2.97 -18.35 3.91
CA SER A 168 -3.88 -19.38 4.43
C SER A 168 -5.01 -19.71 3.45
N ASP A 169 -5.57 -20.92 3.59
CA ASP A 169 -6.76 -21.34 2.84
C ASP A 169 -7.99 -20.47 3.17
N GLU A 170 -8.09 -20.00 4.42
CA GLU A 170 -9.17 -19.10 4.84
C GLU A 170 -9.15 -17.78 4.06
N TYR A 171 -7.98 -17.13 3.97
CA TYR A 171 -7.83 -15.88 3.22
C TYR A 171 -7.97 -16.10 1.73
N PHE A 172 -7.44 -17.21 1.20
CA PHE A 172 -7.61 -17.55 -0.20
C PHE A 172 -9.09 -17.73 -0.56
N ASN A 173 -9.86 -18.44 0.25
CA ASN A 173 -11.30 -18.65 0.03
C ASN A 173 -12.10 -17.34 0.06
N GLN A 174 -11.76 -16.40 0.94
CA GLN A 174 -12.39 -15.08 0.95
C GLN A 174 -12.11 -14.30 -0.35
N LEU A 175 -10.88 -14.40 -0.88
CA LEU A 175 -10.54 -13.79 -2.18
C LEU A 175 -11.22 -14.50 -3.36
N LEU A 176 -11.49 -15.81 -3.26
CA LEU A 176 -12.29 -16.54 -4.26
C LEU A 176 -13.75 -16.08 -4.25
N THR A 177 -14.37 -15.92 -3.08
CA THR A 177 -15.71 -15.32 -2.99
C THR A 177 -15.74 -13.94 -3.64
N LEU A 178 -14.72 -13.11 -3.36
CA LEU A 178 -14.63 -11.79 -3.97
C LEU A 178 -14.42 -11.84 -5.49
N TRP A 179 -13.69 -12.84 -5.98
CA TRP A 179 -13.52 -13.12 -7.41
C TRP A 179 -14.86 -13.42 -8.07
N ASP A 180 -15.66 -14.30 -7.49
CA ASP A 180 -16.98 -14.65 -8.04
C ASP A 180 -17.95 -13.46 -7.99
N GLU A 181 -17.99 -12.72 -6.88
CA GLU A 181 -18.87 -11.54 -6.69
C GLU A 181 -18.55 -10.36 -7.63
N ASN A 182 -17.35 -10.33 -8.21
CA ASN A 182 -16.87 -9.22 -9.04
C ASN A 182 -16.58 -9.65 -10.48
N GLU A 183 -17.23 -10.70 -11.00
CA GLU A 183 -17.01 -11.20 -12.37
C GLU A 183 -17.16 -10.09 -13.43
N ASP A 184 -18.11 -9.18 -13.23
CA ASP A 184 -18.41 -8.06 -14.13
C ASP A 184 -17.55 -6.80 -13.89
N ASN A 185 -16.57 -6.86 -12.98
CA ASN A 185 -15.68 -5.74 -12.66
C ASN A 185 -14.24 -6.00 -13.13
N PRO A 186 -13.86 -5.58 -14.35
CA PRO A 186 -12.56 -5.89 -14.94
C PRO A 186 -11.37 -5.41 -14.09
N LEU A 187 -11.51 -4.26 -13.42
CA LEU A 187 -10.44 -3.72 -12.58
C LEU A 187 -10.20 -4.62 -11.36
N ILE A 188 -11.27 -5.03 -10.67
CA ILE A 188 -11.17 -5.91 -9.50
C ILE A 188 -10.64 -7.29 -9.90
N GLN A 189 -11.17 -7.89 -10.97
CA GLN A 189 -10.68 -9.16 -11.51
C GLN A 189 -9.18 -9.10 -11.80
N TRP A 190 -8.74 -8.05 -12.48
CA TRP A 190 -7.32 -7.86 -12.80
C TRP A 190 -6.45 -7.72 -11.54
N LYS A 191 -6.92 -6.97 -10.52
CA LYS A 191 -6.24 -6.83 -9.23
C LYS A 191 -6.17 -8.15 -8.46
N LEU A 192 -7.23 -8.94 -8.48
CA LEU A 192 -7.28 -10.26 -7.85
C LEU A 192 -6.30 -11.23 -8.50
N ILE A 193 -6.17 -11.24 -9.83
CA ILE A 193 -5.15 -12.05 -10.51
C ILE A 193 -3.74 -11.70 -10.05
N ILE A 194 -3.45 -10.41 -9.89
CA ILE A 194 -2.16 -9.97 -9.35
C ILE A 194 -2.01 -10.46 -7.91
N CYS A 195 -3.03 -10.27 -7.06
CA CYS A 195 -3.05 -10.72 -5.66
C CYS A 195 -2.84 -12.24 -5.54
N PHE A 196 -3.47 -13.04 -6.39
CA PHE A 196 -3.33 -14.50 -6.41
C PHE A 196 -1.89 -14.97 -6.64
N SER A 197 -1.00 -14.15 -7.23
CA SER A 197 0.43 -14.48 -7.30
C SER A 197 1.09 -14.65 -5.92
N ALA A 198 0.48 -14.11 -4.85
CA ALA A 198 0.91 -14.26 -3.47
C ALA A 198 0.41 -15.54 -2.80
N PHE A 199 -0.57 -16.24 -3.39
CA PHE A 199 -1.24 -17.40 -2.81
C PHE A 199 -0.89 -18.67 -3.60
N PRO A 200 -0.11 -19.62 -3.05
CA PRO A 200 0.28 -20.85 -3.75
C PRO A 200 -0.91 -21.67 -4.27
N GLN A 201 -2.01 -21.72 -3.50
CA GLN A 201 -3.26 -22.43 -3.79
C GLN A 201 -3.95 -21.94 -5.06
N SER A 202 -3.69 -20.70 -5.48
CA SER A 202 -4.32 -20.10 -6.67
C SER A 202 -3.85 -20.70 -8.00
N LYS A 203 -2.83 -21.58 -7.99
CA LYS A 203 -2.23 -22.13 -9.21
C LYS A 203 -3.27 -22.67 -10.20
N PRO A 204 -4.20 -23.56 -9.80
CA PRO A 204 -5.15 -24.16 -10.74
C PRO A 204 -6.08 -23.11 -11.34
N LEU A 205 -6.53 -22.15 -10.53
CA LEU A 205 -7.37 -21.04 -10.99
C LEU A 205 -6.65 -20.18 -12.03
N LEU A 206 -5.38 -19.82 -11.79
CA LEU A 206 -4.61 -19.03 -12.75
C LEU A 206 -4.37 -19.80 -14.06
N GLU A 207 -4.12 -21.11 -13.98
CA GLU A 207 -3.99 -21.98 -15.16
C GLU A 207 -5.30 -22.05 -15.96
N GLU A 208 -6.44 -22.13 -15.28
CA GLU A 208 -7.77 -22.08 -15.90
C GLU A 208 -8.01 -20.75 -16.61
N ILE A 209 -7.77 -19.62 -15.94
CA ILE A 209 -7.96 -18.27 -16.51
C ILE A 209 -7.16 -18.08 -17.80
N ILE A 210 -5.95 -18.64 -17.87
CA ILE A 210 -5.11 -18.59 -19.09
C ILE A 210 -5.80 -19.28 -20.27
N GLN A 211 -6.56 -20.35 -20.04
CA GLN A 211 -7.26 -21.08 -21.09
C GLN A 211 -8.62 -20.48 -21.44
N THR A 212 -9.33 -19.92 -20.44
CA THR A 212 -10.73 -19.54 -20.59
C THR A 212 -10.96 -18.05 -20.81
N ASN A 213 -10.03 -17.18 -20.38
CA ASN A 213 -10.21 -15.73 -20.42
C ASN A 213 -9.06 -15.01 -21.13
N ALA A 214 -9.21 -14.79 -22.44
CA ALA A 214 -8.19 -14.14 -23.26
C ALA A 214 -7.81 -12.73 -22.79
N GLY A 215 -8.74 -11.98 -22.18
CA GLY A 215 -8.49 -10.62 -21.69
C GLY A 215 -7.59 -10.57 -20.46
N LEU A 216 -7.57 -11.65 -19.67
CA LEU A 216 -6.82 -11.75 -18.42
C LEU A 216 -5.65 -12.73 -18.49
N ALA A 217 -5.61 -13.60 -19.51
CA ALA A 217 -4.62 -14.66 -19.67
C ALA A 217 -3.16 -14.18 -19.55
N THR A 218 -2.83 -13.01 -20.10
CA THR A 218 -1.45 -12.49 -20.01
C THR A 218 -1.06 -12.08 -18.59
N GLU A 219 -1.99 -11.51 -17.82
CA GLU A 219 -1.73 -11.18 -16.42
C GLU A 219 -1.69 -12.44 -15.57
N ALA A 220 -2.58 -13.41 -15.81
CA ALA A 220 -2.58 -14.69 -15.10
C ALA A 220 -1.27 -15.46 -15.33
N GLN A 221 -0.78 -15.50 -16.57
CA GLN A 221 0.51 -16.10 -16.91
C GLN A 221 1.67 -15.40 -16.20
N ARG A 222 1.64 -14.07 -16.12
CA ARG A 222 2.63 -13.30 -15.36
C ARG A 222 2.55 -13.64 -13.87
N SER A 223 1.35 -13.67 -13.28
CA SER A 223 1.13 -13.99 -11.88
C SER A 223 1.69 -15.37 -11.51
N LEU A 224 1.52 -16.38 -12.35
CA LEU A 224 2.16 -17.70 -12.17
C LEU A 224 3.69 -17.64 -12.19
N ASN A 225 4.28 -16.79 -13.03
CA ASN A 225 5.73 -16.70 -13.20
C ASN A 225 6.45 -15.94 -12.09
N VAL A 226 5.76 -15.04 -11.37
CA VAL A 226 6.37 -14.20 -10.32
C VAL A 226 6.20 -14.74 -8.91
N ARG A 227 5.44 -15.84 -8.73
CA ARG A 227 5.20 -16.43 -7.41
C ARG A 227 6.50 -16.79 -6.73
N ARG A 228 6.55 -16.66 -5.40
CA ARG A 228 7.67 -17.17 -4.62
C ARG A 228 7.46 -18.65 -4.36
N SER A 229 8.53 -19.44 -4.53
CA SER A 229 8.56 -20.81 -4.03
C SER A 229 8.49 -20.76 -2.51
N THR A 230 7.49 -21.43 -1.94
CA THR A 230 7.40 -21.73 -0.50
C THR A 230 8.43 -22.76 -0.10
#